data_AF-A0A7S9L2U1-F1
#
_entry.id   AF-A0A7S9L2U1-F1
#
_cell.length_a   1.000
_cell.length_b   1.000
_cell.length_c   1.000
_cell.angle_alpha   90.00
_cell.angle_beta   90.00
_cell.angle_gamma   90.00
#
_symmetry.space_group_name_H-M   'P 1'
#
loop_
_entity.id
_entity.type
_entity.pdbx_description
1 polymer ?
#
loop_
_entity_poly.entity_id
_entity_poly.type
_entity_poly.pdbx_seq_one_letter_code
_entity_poly.pdbx_strand_id
1 'polypeptide(L)'
;MKCLVYPAVAIAINFVLLQSFPMAGGGASLGVLLTIPIIGVFAVILAVIHYFLSRKNKRIRNFQIAGIAGTVLISYFLFIGDAGNMPLNIIGRMLNTANHYSEIKLGDYFLERIPQNQEKIIAAKKKFKSKLPDTAYVIRIYNQADYLTDETIGIYYKNGKPKAIDQNVEIRPLNKGFELIRIKKNDSLSFILDPLYSKIGESQINGFTEQNLNEKSKKKLMLADIDPIYRNNTLEHSYFAYRMYYWLL
;
A
#
# COMPACT_ATOMS: atom_id res chain seq x y z
N MET A 1 -40.61 0.31 14.93
CA MET A 1 -39.27 0.52 14.32
C MET A 1 -38.83 1.95 14.64
N LYS A 2 -37.56 2.19 14.98
CA LYS A 2 -37.09 3.48 15.52
C LYS A 2 -36.46 4.34 14.40
N CYS A 3 -36.98 5.54 14.16
CA CYS A 3 -36.49 6.46 13.12
C CYS A 3 -35.01 6.85 13.28
N LEU A 4 -34.45 6.73 14.49
CA LEU A 4 -33.04 6.98 14.79
C LEU A 4 -32.07 5.91 14.27
N VAL A 5 -32.58 4.85 13.64
CA VAL A 5 -31.71 3.81 13.04
C VAL A 5 -30.80 4.39 11.96
N TYR A 6 -31.27 5.32 11.13
CA TYR A 6 -30.48 5.86 10.01
C TYR A 6 -29.25 6.64 10.47
N PRO A 7 -29.36 7.63 11.38
CA PRO A 7 -28.18 8.33 11.88
C PRO A 7 -27.25 7.40 12.68
N ALA A 8 -27.78 6.46 13.45
CA ALA A 8 -26.96 5.48 14.17
C ALA A 8 -26.14 4.60 13.20
N VAL A 9 -26.78 4.11 12.13
CA VAL A 9 -26.14 3.33 11.07
C VAL A 9 -25.11 4.16 10.31
N ALA A 10 -25.44 5.41 9.97
CA ALA A 10 -24.51 6.34 9.32
C ALA A 10 -23.22 6.53 10.14
N ILE A 11 -23.35 6.81 11.44
CA ILE A 11 -22.20 6.99 12.34
C ILE A 11 -21.37 5.70 12.41
N ALA A 12 -22.03 4.55 12.64
CA ALA A 12 -21.35 3.27 12.75
C ALA A 12 -20.58 2.91 11.47
N ILE A 13 -21.17 3.09 10.30
CA ILE A 13 -20.53 2.78 9.02
C ILE A 13 -19.35 3.71 8.74
N ASN A 14 -19.50 5.01 8.97
CA ASN A 14 -18.38 5.94 8.79
C ASN A 14 -17.21 5.61 9.72
N PHE A 15 -17.50 5.27 10.97
CA PHE A 15 -16.48 4.79 11.90
C PHE A 15 -15.77 3.53 11.37
N VAL A 16 -16.53 2.55 10.89
CA VAL A 16 -15.96 1.31 10.30
C VAL A 16 -15.10 1.64 9.08
N LEU A 17 -15.56 2.50 8.17
CA LEU A 17 -14.81 2.89 6.97
C LEU A 17 -13.47 3.56 7.32
N LEU A 18 -13.48 4.51 8.26
CA LEU A 18 -12.28 5.21 8.72
C LEU A 18 -11.27 4.28 9.40
N GLN A 19 -11.74 3.29 10.15
CA GLN A 19 -10.87 2.30 10.79
C GLN A 19 -10.40 1.22 9.80
N SER A 20 -11.09 1.04 8.69
CA SER A 20 -10.84 -0.04 7.74
C SER A 20 -9.95 0.35 6.57
N PHE A 21 -9.96 1.61 6.15
CA PHE A 21 -9.29 2.04 4.92
C PHE A 21 -8.47 3.33 5.14
N PRO A 22 -7.29 3.44 4.50
CA PRO A 22 -6.53 4.68 4.47
C PRO A 22 -7.32 5.74 3.69
N MET A 23 -7.38 6.94 4.26
CA MET A 23 -8.08 8.07 3.66
C MET A 23 -7.09 9.04 3.01
N ALA A 24 -7.53 9.71 1.94
CA ALA A 24 -6.70 10.68 1.23
C ALA A 24 -6.18 11.78 2.18
N GLY A 25 -4.89 12.09 2.09
CA GLY A 25 -4.27 13.16 2.87
C GLY A 25 -4.26 12.95 4.39
N GLY A 26 -4.23 11.70 4.86
CA GLY A 26 -4.06 11.38 6.29
C GLY A 26 -5.25 11.76 7.18
N GLY A 27 -6.46 11.90 6.60
CA GLY A 27 -7.69 12.21 7.33
C GLY A 27 -8.03 13.70 7.45
N ALA A 28 -7.17 14.60 6.94
CA ALA A 28 -7.41 16.06 6.96
C ALA A 28 -7.88 16.63 5.61
N SER A 29 -8.15 15.78 4.62
CA SER A 29 -8.60 16.28 3.32
C SER A 29 -10.00 16.90 3.38
N LEU A 30 -10.22 17.95 2.58
CA LEU A 30 -11.50 18.65 2.47
C LEU A 30 -12.67 17.70 2.19
N GLY A 31 -12.36 16.59 1.50
CA GLY A 31 -13.27 15.50 1.25
C GLY A 31 -13.83 14.87 2.52
N VAL A 32 -12.96 14.49 3.47
CA VAL A 32 -13.38 13.94 4.77
C VAL A 32 -14.31 14.89 5.50
N LEU A 33 -13.98 16.17 5.45
CA LEU A 33 -14.68 17.24 6.16
C LEU A 33 -16.10 17.44 5.64
N LEU A 34 -16.35 17.15 4.35
CA LEU A 34 -17.67 17.29 3.71
C LEU A 34 -18.46 15.98 3.71
N THR A 35 -17.79 14.83 3.61
CA THR A 35 -18.45 13.51 3.57
C THR A 35 -19.28 13.23 4.81
N ILE A 36 -18.74 13.49 6.01
CA ILE A 36 -19.44 13.23 7.28
C ILE A 36 -20.72 14.10 7.41
N PRO A 37 -20.67 15.43 7.19
CA PRO A 37 -21.88 16.26 7.18
C PRO A 37 -22.93 15.83 6.15
N ILE A 38 -22.52 15.51 4.92
CA ILE A 38 -23.46 15.13 3.85
C ILE A 38 -24.22 13.85 4.21
N ILE A 39 -23.51 12.83 4.72
CA ILE A 39 -24.14 11.58 5.16
C ILE A 39 -25.07 11.83 6.36
N GLY A 40 -24.66 12.70 7.28
CA GLY A 40 -25.48 13.11 8.43
C GLY A 40 -26.81 13.75 8.00
N VAL A 41 -26.75 14.73 7.08
CA VAL A 41 -27.94 15.39 6.51
C VAL A 41 -28.84 14.37 5.82
N PHE A 42 -28.26 13.47 5.00
CA PHE A 42 -29.02 12.43 4.31
C PHE A 42 -29.72 11.47 5.28
N ALA A 43 -29.04 11.05 6.35
CA ALA A 43 -29.61 10.18 7.37
C ALA A 43 -30.76 10.86 8.14
N VAL A 44 -30.65 12.17 8.40
CA VAL A 44 -31.73 12.96 9.02
C VAL A 44 -32.93 13.06 8.07
N ILE A 45 -32.72 13.31 6.78
CA ILE A 45 -33.80 13.36 5.77
C ILE A 45 -34.55 12.01 5.74
N LEU A 46 -33.83 10.88 5.73
CA LEU A 46 -34.45 9.55 5.79
C LEU A 46 -35.26 9.34 7.08
N ALA A 47 -34.74 9.79 8.22
CA ALA A 47 -35.44 9.69 9.50
C ALA A 47 -36.75 10.50 9.50
N VAL A 48 -36.74 11.70 8.92
CA VAL A 48 -37.93 12.56 8.78
C VAL A 48 -38.97 11.91 7.86
N ILE A 49 -38.55 11.40 6.70
CA ILE A 49 -39.45 10.69 5.77
C ILE A 49 -40.04 9.45 6.46
N HIS A 50 -39.23 8.66 7.18
CA HIS A 50 -39.70 7.51 7.94
C HIS A 50 -40.77 7.91 8.95
N TYR A 51 -40.54 8.99 9.71
CA TYR A 51 -41.49 9.49 10.71
C TYR A 51 -42.85 9.82 10.09
N PHE A 52 -42.86 10.56 8.96
CA PHE A 52 -44.10 10.88 8.25
C PHE A 52 -44.81 9.64 7.68
N LEU A 53 -44.06 8.67 7.15
CA LEU A 53 -44.62 7.41 6.65
C LEU A 53 -45.22 6.55 7.77
N SER A 54 -44.55 6.51 8.93
CA SER A 54 -45.02 5.80 10.12
C SER A 54 -46.32 6.41 10.63
N ARG A 55 -46.44 7.75 10.64
CA ARG A 55 -47.68 8.43 11.04
C ARG A 55 -48.86 8.12 10.11
N LYS A 56 -48.58 7.77 8.85
CA LYS A 56 -49.59 7.40 7.84
C LYS A 56 -49.88 5.89 7.79
N ASN A 57 -49.43 5.10 8.78
CA ASN A 57 -49.61 3.63 8.85
C ASN A 57 -49.19 2.86 7.58
N LYS A 58 -48.22 3.38 6.82
CA LYS A 58 -47.69 2.68 5.63
C LYS A 58 -46.70 1.58 6.05
N ARG A 59 -46.49 0.57 5.19
CA ARG A 59 -45.47 -0.48 5.40
C ARG A 59 -44.05 0.13 5.37
N ILE A 60 -43.50 0.41 6.56
CA ILE A 60 -42.19 1.06 6.75
C ILE A 60 -40.99 0.11 6.63
N ARG A 61 -41.19 -1.21 6.67
CA ARG A 61 -40.09 -2.20 6.69
C ARG A 61 -39.19 -2.11 5.45
N ASN A 62 -39.77 -2.06 4.26
CA ASN A 62 -39.01 -2.01 3.01
C ASN A 62 -38.28 -0.66 2.87
N PHE A 63 -38.91 0.43 3.32
CA PHE A 63 -38.29 1.75 3.35
C PHE A 63 -37.10 1.81 4.30
N GLN A 64 -37.17 1.14 5.45
CA GLN A 64 -36.04 1.07 6.37
C GLN A 64 -34.85 0.31 5.78
N ILE A 65 -35.10 -0.84 5.15
CA ILE A 65 -34.03 -1.62 4.50
C ILE A 65 -33.39 -0.82 3.37
N ALA A 66 -34.21 -0.22 2.50
CA ALA A 66 -33.73 0.59 1.39
C ALA A 66 -32.95 1.83 1.88
N GLY A 67 -33.43 2.50 2.93
CA GLY A 67 -32.73 3.65 3.51
C GLY A 67 -31.40 3.27 4.16
N ILE A 68 -31.33 2.16 4.89
CA ILE A 68 -30.07 1.64 5.43
C ILE A 68 -29.09 1.33 4.29
N ALA A 69 -29.53 0.58 3.27
CA ALA A 69 -28.70 0.25 2.12
C ALA A 69 -28.22 1.50 1.38
N GLY A 70 -29.09 2.49 1.18
CA GLY A 70 -28.74 3.78 0.59
C GLY A 70 -27.71 4.54 1.41
N THR A 71 -27.86 4.60 2.74
CA THR A 71 -26.86 5.21 3.63
C THR A 71 -25.51 4.51 3.53
N VAL A 72 -25.48 3.17 3.49
CA VAL A 72 -24.24 2.40 3.30
C VAL A 72 -23.59 2.78 1.97
N LEU A 73 -24.33 2.69 0.87
CA LEU A 73 -23.82 2.93 -0.48
C LEU A 73 -23.28 4.36 -0.64
N ILE A 74 -24.01 5.36 -0.15
CA ILE A 74 -23.58 6.76 -0.17
C ILE A 74 -22.32 6.94 0.67
N SER A 75 -22.24 6.29 1.83
CA SER A 75 -21.04 6.37 2.67
C SER A 75 -19.80 5.81 1.96
N TYR A 76 -19.93 4.69 1.25
CA TYR A 76 -18.86 4.13 0.43
C TYR A 76 -18.50 5.02 -0.76
N PHE A 77 -19.50 5.59 -1.44
CA PHE A 77 -19.30 6.44 -2.62
C PHE A 77 -18.62 7.78 -2.26
N LEU A 78 -19.02 8.39 -1.15
CA LEU A 78 -18.48 9.65 -0.69
C LEU A 78 -17.17 9.50 0.10
N PHE A 79 -16.72 8.28 0.38
CA PHE A 79 -15.44 8.06 1.05
C PHE A 79 -14.28 8.39 0.10
N ILE A 80 -13.70 9.58 0.27
CA ILE A 80 -12.61 10.08 -0.59
C ILE A 80 -11.29 9.43 -0.17
N GLY A 81 -10.80 8.51 -1.01
CA GLY A 81 -9.43 7.98 -0.99
C GLY A 81 -8.58 8.65 -2.06
N ASP A 82 -7.24 8.52 -1.95
CA ASP A 82 -6.34 8.98 -3.02
C ASP A 82 -6.68 8.29 -4.36
N ALA A 83 -6.22 8.81 -5.49
CA ALA A 83 -6.48 8.17 -6.79
C ALA A 83 -6.08 6.68 -6.76
N GLY A 84 -7.06 5.79 -6.93
CA GLY A 84 -6.87 4.33 -6.80
C GLY A 84 -7.07 3.75 -5.39
N ASN A 85 -7.35 4.54 -4.37
CA ASN A 85 -7.49 4.13 -2.96
C ASN A 85 -8.92 4.20 -2.40
N MET A 86 -9.93 4.18 -3.26
CA MET A 86 -11.31 4.04 -2.79
C MET A 86 -11.54 2.65 -2.16
N PRO A 87 -12.41 2.51 -1.14
CA PRO A 87 -12.66 1.23 -0.47
C PRO A 87 -13.01 0.09 -1.43
N LEU A 88 -13.83 0.35 -2.45
CA LEU A 88 -14.18 -0.65 -3.46
C LEU A 88 -12.99 -1.11 -4.30
N ASN A 89 -12.07 -0.19 -4.64
CA ASN A 89 -10.86 -0.52 -5.40
C ASN A 89 -9.90 -1.36 -4.54
N ILE A 90 -9.76 -1.02 -3.26
CA ILE A 90 -8.97 -1.80 -2.29
C ILE A 90 -9.53 -3.21 -2.16
N ILE A 91 -10.85 -3.35 -1.92
CA ILE A 91 -11.51 -4.66 -1.83
C ILE A 91 -11.33 -5.45 -3.14
N GLY A 92 -11.49 -4.80 -4.29
CA GLY A 92 -11.27 -5.43 -5.60
C GLY A 92 -9.84 -5.96 -5.77
N ARG A 93 -8.83 -5.19 -5.36
CA ARG A 93 -7.43 -5.65 -5.38
C ARG A 93 -7.15 -6.75 -4.37
N MET A 94 -7.75 -6.70 -3.18
CA MET A 94 -7.64 -7.77 -2.18
C MET A 94 -8.17 -9.07 -2.74
N LEU A 95 -9.37 -9.06 -3.33
CA LEU A 95 -9.97 -10.24 -3.97
C LEU A 95 -9.12 -10.76 -5.12
N ASN A 96 -8.68 -9.87 -6.01
CA ASN A 96 -7.82 -10.26 -7.13
C ASN A 96 -6.51 -10.90 -6.65
N THR A 97 -5.89 -10.34 -5.62
CA THR A 97 -4.63 -10.85 -5.06
C THR A 97 -4.84 -12.18 -4.32
N ALA A 98 -5.96 -12.35 -3.60
CA ALA A 98 -6.33 -13.61 -2.98
C ALA A 98 -6.54 -14.73 -4.02
N ASN A 99 -7.23 -14.42 -5.13
CA ASN A 99 -7.47 -15.39 -6.20
C ASN A 99 -6.17 -15.84 -6.89
N HIS A 100 -5.16 -14.97 -6.93
CA HIS A 100 -3.84 -15.26 -7.51
C HIS A 100 -2.77 -15.48 -6.43
N TYR A 101 -3.15 -15.93 -5.23
CA TYR A 101 -2.23 -16.08 -4.10
C TYR A 101 -1.08 -17.07 -4.37
N SER A 102 -1.34 -18.10 -5.19
CA SER A 102 -0.33 -19.06 -5.64
C SER A 102 0.79 -18.41 -6.45
N GLU A 103 0.50 -17.35 -7.19
CA GLU A 103 1.44 -16.63 -8.07
C GLU A 103 2.31 -15.62 -7.31
N ILE A 104 1.95 -15.28 -6.08
CA ILE A 104 2.70 -14.34 -5.23
C ILE A 104 4.11 -14.85 -4.97
N LYS A 105 5.11 -14.02 -5.26
CA LYS A 105 6.54 -14.29 -5.15
C LYS A 105 7.15 -13.55 -3.96
N LEU A 106 8.33 -13.99 -3.52
CA LEU A 106 9.05 -13.33 -2.43
C LEU A 106 9.35 -11.86 -2.75
N GLY A 107 9.66 -11.56 -4.01
CA GLY A 107 9.94 -10.20 -4.48
C GLY A 107 8.76 -9.25 -4.33
N ASP A 108 7.52 -9.74 -4.28
CA ASP A 108 6.34 -8.88 -4.12
C ASP A 108 6.32 -8.17 -2.75
N TYR A 109 7.04 -8.69 -1.75
CA TYR A 109 7.21 -8.03 -0.44
C TYR A 109 8.04 -6.74 -0.53
N PHE A 110 8.83 -6.60 -1.59
CA PHE A 110 9.81 -5.53 -1.81
C PHE A 110 9.33 -4.53 -2.85
N LEU A 111 8.07 -4.63 -3.28
CA LEU A 111 7.45 -3.63 -4.13
C LEU A 111 7.38 -2.28 -3.41
N GLU A 112 7.38 -1.22 -4.21
CA GLU A 112 7.19 0.13 -3.70
C GLU A 112 5.86 0.23 -2.94
N ARG A 113 5.88 0.95 -1.81
CA ARG A 113 4.75 1.09 -0.88
C ARG A 113 3.70 2.08 -1.38
N ILE A 114 3.40 2.04 -2.67
CA ILE A 114 2.31 2.76 -3.30
C ILE A 114 0.97 2.02 -3.11
N PRO A 115 -0.15 2.75 -3.14
CA PRO A 115 -1.51 2.20 -3.07
C PRO A 115 -1.76 0.89 -3.83
N GLN A 116 -1.27 0.77 -5.08
CA GLN A 116 -1.57 -0.39 -5.93
C GLN A 116 -0.89 -1.70 -5.51
N ASN A 117 0.18 -1.61 -4.69
CA ASN A 117 1.00 -2.76 -4.34
C ASN A 117 0.70 -3.33 -2.94
N GLN A 118 -0.08 -2.62 -2.13
CA GLN A 118 -0.26 -2.93 -0.70
C GLN A 118 -0.80 -4.34 -0.47
N GLU A 119 -1.78 -4.77 -1.26
CA GLU A 119 -2.41 -6.08 -1.12
C GLU A 119 -1.44 -7.21 -1.48
N LYS A 120 -0.57 -7.01 -2.48
CA LYS A 120 0.49 -7.94 -2.86
C LYS A 120 1.59 -8.03 -1.82
N ILE A 121 2.02 -6.90 -1.26
CA ILE A 121 3.02 -6.84 -0.19
C ILE A 121 2.52 -7.62 1.04
N ILE A 122 1.26 -7.43 1.44
CA ILE A 122 0.65 -8.14 2.58
C ILE A 122 0.53 -9.64 2.29
N ALA A 123 0.12 -10.01 1.07
CA ALA A 123 0.05 -11.42 0.66
C ALA A 123 1.43 -12.09 0.70
N ALA A 124 2.46 -11.42 0.17
CA ALA A 124 3.83 -11.91 0.20
C ALA A 124 4.36 -12.04 1.64
N LYS A 125 4.06 -11.06 2.50
CA LYS A 125 4.36 -11.11 3.94
C LYS A 125 3.74 -12.34 4.60
N LYS A 126 2.46 -12.65 4.31
CA LYS A 126 1.78 -13.83 4.85
C LYS A 126 2.43 -15.12 4.34
N LYS A 127 2.61 -15.25 3.02
CA LYS A 127 3.10 -16.45 2.36
C LYS A 127 4.52 -16.83 2.74
N PHE A 128 5.40 -15.84 2.83
CA PHE A 128 6.83 -16.04 3.05
C PHE A 128 7.28 -15.64 4.47
N LYS A 129 6.35 -15.59 5.43
CA LYS A 129 6.60 -15.14 6.81
C LYS A 129 7.83 -15.76 7.47
N SER A 130 8.16 -17.02 7.19
CA SER A 130 9.31 -17.75 7.74
C SER A 130 10.63 -17.49 7.01
N LYS A 131 10.57 -16.93 5.80
CA LYS A 131 11.74 -16.61 4.97
C LYS A 131 12.15 -15.13 5.09
N LEU A 132 11.22 -14.27 5.51
CA LEU A 132 11.45 -12.85 5.69
C LEU A 132 12.25 -12.58 6.97
N PRO A 133 13.38 -11.87 6.90
CA PRO A 133 14.09 -11.45 8.10
C PRO A 133 13.45 -10.20 8.72
N ASP A 134 13.90 -9.87 9.93
CA ASP A 134 13.40 -8.70 10.65
C ASP A 134 13.90 -7.38 10.06
N THR A 135 15.03 -7.41 9.34
CA THR A 135 15.60 -6.26 8.64
C THR A 135 15.74 -6.56 7.15
N ALA A 136 15.00 -5.79 6.34
CA ALA A 136 15.01 -5.83 4.90
C ALA A 136 15.13 -4.40 4.36
N TYR A 137 15.60 -4.27 3.13
CA TYR A 137 15.80 -3.00 2.44
C TYR A 137 15.28 -3.10 1.02
N VAL A 138 14.75 -1.99 0.53
CA VAL A 138 14.47 -1.78 -0.88
C VAL A 138 15.41 -0.71 -1.39
N ILE A 139 16.10 -1.03 -2.48
CA ILE A 139 16.87 -0.05 -3.25
C ILE A 139 16.03 0.35 -4.45
N ARG A 140 15.69 1.63 -4.54
CA ARG A 140 15.03 2.21 -5.71
C ARG A 140 16.08 2.85 -6.58
N ILE A 141 16.19 2.42 -7.82
CA ILE A 141 17.06 3.02 -8.83
C ILE A 141 16.19 3.91 -9.69
N TYR A 142 16.55 5.18 -9.79
CA TYR A 142 15.79 6.15 -10.57
C TYR A 142 16.72 7.01 -11.42
N ASN A 143 16.16 7.52 -12.51
CA ASN A 143 16.84 8.45 -13.39
C ASN A 143 16.82 9.85 -12.77
N GLN A 144 17.99 10.48 -12.68
CA GLN A 144 18.11 11.82 -12.09
C GLN A 144 17.30 12.89 -12.86
N ALA A 145 17.04 12.68 -14.15
CA ALA A 145 16.37 13.66 -14.99
C ALA A 145 14.85 13.76 -14.72
N ASP A 146 14.19 12.66 -14.34
CA ASP A 146 12.74 12.58 -14.20
C ASP A 146 12.28 12.05 -12.83
N TYR A 147 13.21 11.60 -11.98
CA TYR A 147 12.96 10.99 -10.67
C TYR A 147 11.99 9.79 -10.72
N LEU A 148 11.79 9.19 -11.89
CA LEU A 148 10.97 8.00 -12.02
C LEU A 148 11.78 6.77 -11.64
N THR A 149 11.22 5.94 -10.77
CA THR A 149 11.81 4.65 -10.38
C THR A 149 11.88 3.73 -11.60
N ASP A 150 13.10 3.52 -12.09
CA ASP A 150 13.42 2.61 -13.20
C ASP A 150 13.44 1.15 -12.71
N GLU A 151 13.88 0.90 -11.47
CA GLU A 151 13.98 -0.45 -10.91
C GLU A 151 13.93 -0.47 -9.38
N THR A 152 13.55 -1.63 -8.81
CA THR A 152 13.51 -1.88 -7.37
C THR A 152 14.23 -3.19 -7.04
N ILE A 153 15.24 -3.14 -6.18
CA ILE A 153 16.02 -4.30 -5.73
C ILE A 153 15.72 -4.56 -4.26
N GLY A 154 15.29 -5.78 -3.93
CA GLY A 154 15.06 -6.22 -2.56
C GLY A 154 16.27 -6.91 -1.96
N ILE A 155 16.69 -6.46 -0.77
CA ILE A 155 17.82 -7.01 -0.02
C ILE A 155 17.39 -7.33 1.39
N TYR A 156 17.89 -8.43 1.93
CA TYR A 156 17.49 -8.89 3.24
C TYR A 156 18.65 -9.59 3.95
N TYR A 157 18.71 -9.48 5.27
CA TYR A 157 19.78 -10.09 6.07
C TYR A 157 19.35 -11.43 6.63
N LYS A 158 20.08 -12.50 6.34
CA LYS A 158 19.86 -13.82 6.96
C LYS A 158 21.12 -14.28 7.66
N ASN A 159 21.04 -14.46 8.98
CA ASN A 159 22.18 -14.84 9.84
C ASN A 159 23.37 -13.87 9.69
N GLY A 160 23.09 -12.56 9.69
CA GLY A 160 24.12 -11.51 9.54
C GLY A 160 24.71 -11.38 8.13
N LYS A 161 24.29 -12.20 7.16
CA LYS A 161 24.75 -12.11 5.77
C LYS A 161 23.68 -11.47 4.88
N PRO A 162 24.01 -10.43 4.10
CA PRO A 162 23.08 -9.85 3.13
C PRO A 162 22.79 -10.84 2.01
N LYS A 163 21.54 -10.86 1.54
CA LYS A 163 21.06 -11.63 0.39
C LYS A 163 20.17 -10.76 -0.48
N ALA A 164 20.34 -10.87 -1.79
CA ALA A 164 19.42 -10.28 -2.75
C ALA A 164 18.31 -11.28 -3.10
N ILE A 165 17.16 -10.76 -3.51
CA ILE A 165 16.05 -11.58 -4.01
C ILE A 165 16.20 -11.82 -5.51
N ASP A 166 16.74 -10.81 -6.20
CA ASP A 166 17.04 -10.91 -7.61
C ASP A 166 18.29 -11.78 -7.79
N GLN A 167 18.19 -12.75 -8.70
CA GLN A 167 19.28 -13.67 -9.01
C GLN A 167 20.42 -12.97 -9.76
N ASN A 168 20.13 -11.83 -10.39
CA ASN A 168 21.10 -11.05 -11.17
C ASN A 168 21.82 -9.99 -10.34
N VAL A 169 21.75 -10.09 -9.00
CA VAL A 169 22.43 -9.19 -8.07
C VAL A 169 23.45 -9.98 -7.26
N GLU A 170 24.72 -9.73 -7.52
CA GLU A 170 25.82 -10.24 -6.72
C GLU A 170 26.03 -9.37 -5.48
N ILE A 171 26.39 -10.00 -4.37
CA ILE A 171 26.80 -9.28 -3.15
C ILE A 171 28.24 -9.67 -2.81
N ARG A 172 29.14 -8.68 -2.75
CA ARG A 172 30.53 -8.89 -2.37
C ARG A 172 30.82 -8.23 -1.02
N PRO A 173 31.43 -8.93 -0.06
CA PRO A 173 31.79 -8.33 1.21
C PRO A 173 32.94 -7.32 1.04
N LEU A 174 32.89 -6.20 1.77
CA LEU A 174 33.97 -5.22 1.87
C LEU A 174 34.47 -5.14 3.32
N ASN A 175 35.65 -4.53 3.53
CA ASN A 175 36.21 -4.30 4.87
C ASN A 175 35.25 -3.52 5.79
N LYS A 176 34.42 -2.64 5.21
CA LYS A 176 33.26 -2.01 5.85
C LYS A 176 32.09 -2.06 4.87
N GLY A 177 31.06 -2.81 5.23
CA GLY A 177 29.87 -2.95 4.40
C GLY A 177 29.96 -3.99 3.30
N PHE A 178 29.18 -3.81 2.25
CA PHE A 178 29.05 -4.76 1.15
C PHE A 178 28.77 -4.03 -0.15
N GLU A 179 29.35 -4.56 -1.23
CA GLU A 179 29.11 -4.14 -2.59
C GLU A 179 27.96 -4.95 -3.19
N LEU A 180 27.04 -4.29 -3.88
CA LEU A 180 25.96 -4.90 -4.65
C LEU A 180 26.20 -4.65 -6.12
N ILE A 181 26.29 -5.71 -6.91
CA ILE A 181 26.51 -5.60 -8.35
C ILE A 181 25.29 -6.18 -9.05
N ARG A 182 24.48 -5.30 -9.64
CA ARG A 182 23.35 -5.67 -10.49
C ARG A 182 23.86 -5.82 -11.92
N ILE A 183 23.64 -6.97 -12.54
CA ILE A 183 24.05 -7.26 -13.92
C ILE A 183 22.79 -7.42 -14.76
N LYS A 184 22.54 -6.55 -15.75
CA LYS A 184 21.35 -6.66 -16.61
C LYS A 184 21.70 -6.42 -18.07
N LYS A 185 21.76 -7.51 -18.85
CA LYS A 185 22.13 -7.45 -20.28
C LYS A 185 23.50 -6.78 -20.49
N ASN A 186 23.53 -5.48 -20.76
CA ASN A 186 24.72 -4.72 -21.18
C ASN A 186 25.15 -3.64 -20.17
N ASP A 187 24.51 -3.55 -19.00
CA ASP A 187 24.93 -2.66 -17.92
C ASP A 187 25.18 -3.44 -16.62
N SER A 188 26.21 -3.00 -15.92
CA SER A 188 26.49 -3.39 -14.55
C SER A 188 26.39 -2.15 -13.68
N LEU A 189 25.79 -2.30 -12.51
CA LEU A 189 25.63 -1.20 -11.59
C LEU A 189 26.04 -1.66 -10.19
N SER A 190 27.06 -0.99 -9.64
CA SER A 190 27.65 -1.30 -8.34
C SER A 190 27.26 -0.27 -7.29
N PHE A 191 26.93 -0.73 -6.09
CA PHE A 191 26.65 0.10 -4.92
C PHE A 191 27.44 -0.37 -3.72
N ILE A 192 27.92 0.56 -2.90
CA ILE A 192 28.52 0.25 -1.61
C ILE A 192 27.52 0.60 -0.52
N LEU A 193 27.16 -0.38 0.30
CA LEU A 193 26.30 -0.19 1.46
C LEU A 193 27.10 -0.37 2.75
N ASP A 194 27.17 0.68 3.56
CA ASP A 194 27.71 0.61 4.92
C ASP A 194 26.56 0.42 5.93
N PRO A 195 26.47 -0.73 6.63
CA PRO A 195 25.43 -1.01 7.60
C PRO A 195 25.47 -0.09 8.84
N LEU A 196 26.58 0.61 9.10
CA LEU A 196 26.72 1.55 10.24
C LEU A 196 26.27 2.98 9.90
N TYR A 197 26.19 3.34 8.61
CA TYR A 197 25.75 4.65 8.14
C TYR A 197 24.38 4.59 7.48
N SER A 198 23.42 3.96 8.15
CA SER A 198 21.99 4.10 7.85
C SER A 198 21.46 5.51 8.18
N LYS A 199 22.19 6.57 7.83
CA LYS A 199 21.61 7.89 7.58
C LYS A 199 21.04 7.85 6.16
N ILE A 200 19.76 7.54 6.15
CA ILE A 200 18.77 7.77 5.09
C ILE A 200 19.12 9.04 4.32
N GLY A 201 19.49 8.93 3.04
CA GLY A 201 19.74 10.07 2.16
C GLY A 201 20.85 9.82 1.15
N GLU A 202 20.43 9.47 -0.08
CA GLU A 202 21.16 9.64 -1.34
C GLU A 202 22.60 9.08 -1.37
N SER A 203 22.76 7.84 -1.85
CA SER A 203 24.06 7.36 -2.31
C SER A 203 24.24 7.73 -3.78
N GLN A 204 25.25 8.54 -4.10
CA GLN A 204 25.63 8.80 -5.48
C GLN A 204 26.15 7.50 -6.12
N ILE A 205 25.49 7.05 -7.18
CA ILE A 205 25.96 5.95 -8.00
C ILE A 205 26.93 6.54 -9.02
N ASN A 206 28.22 6.32 -8.84
CA ASN A 206 29.15 6.43 -9.97
C ASN A 206 28.95 5.17 -10.81
N GLY A 207 28.21 5.29 -11.91
CA GLY A 207 28.08 4.19 -12.88
C GLY A 207 29.46 3.81 -13.40
N PHE A 208 30.00 2.69 -12.93
CA PHE A 208 31.20 2.10 -13.51
C PHE A 208 30.78 1.14 -14.61
N THR A 209 31.13 1.50 -15.84
CA THR A 209 31.09 0.61 -16.99
C THR A 209 32.25 -0.37 -16.85
N GLU A 210 32.02 -1.56 -16.28
CA GLU A 210 32.93 -2.67 -16.54
C GLU A 210 32.26 -3.69 -17.45
N GLN A 211 32.93 -3.91 -18.58
CA GLN A 211 32.70 -4.91 -19.63
C GLN A 211 31.79 -4.51 -20.82
N ASN A 212 32.07 -3.37 -21.45
CA ASN A 212 32.18 -3.27 -22.92
C ASN A 212 32.70 -1.89 -23.33
N LEU A 213 33.99 -1.81 -23.66
CA LEU A 213 34.71 -0.59 -24.03
C LEU A 213 34.43 -0.09 -25.46
N ASN A 214 33.33 -0.52 -26.08
CA ASN A 214 33.00 -0.18 -27.45
C ASN A 214 31.51 0.18 -27.57
N GLU A 215 31.13 1.35 -27.06
CA GLU A 215 30.12 2.21 -27.68
C GLU A 215 29.95 3.48 -26.84
N LYS A 216 29.64 4.61 -27.49
CA LYS A 216 29.33 5.89 -26.86
C LYS A 216 28.05 5.77 -26.02
N SER A 217 28.09 5.09 -24.87
CA SER A 217 26.97 5.07 -23.94
C SER A 217 26.92 6.46 -23.28
N LYS A 218 25.91 7.26 -23.63
CA LYS A 218 25.53 8.43 -22.83
C LYS A 218 25.49 8.00 -21.37
N LYS A 219 26.35 8.56 -20.52
CA LYS A 219 26.32 8.36 -19.06
C LYS A 219 24.97 8.86 -18.54
N LYS A 220 23.98 7.96 -18.42
CA LYS A 220 22.72 8.25 -17.75
C LYS A 220 23.04 8.19 -16.25
N LEU A 221 23.11 9.34 -15.60
CA LEU A 221 23.29 9.39 -14.14
C LEU A 221 22.05 8.77 -13.50
N MET A 222 22.27 7.69 -12.76
CA MET A 222 21.25 7.04 -11.95
C MET A 222 21.52 7.36 -10.49
N LEU A 223 20.46 7.48 -9.71
CA LEU A 223 20.52 7.62 -8.26
C LEU A 223 19.89 6.39 -7.62
N ALA A 224 20.31 6.10 -6.38
CA ALA A 224 19.68 5.07 -5.58
C ALA A 224 19.33 5.57 -4.19
N ASP A 225 18.08 5.32 -3.84
CA ASP A 225 17.58 5.46 -2.48
C ASP A 225 17.38 4.10 -1.85
N ILE A 226 17.72 4.02 -0.57
CA ILE A 226 17.61 2.80 0.22
C ILE A 226 16.60 3.05 1.32
N ASP A 227 15.47 2.35 1.25
CA ASP A 227 14.42 2.43 2.24
C ASP A 227 14.37 1.15 3.07
N PRO A 228 14.41 1.24 4.41
CA PRO A 228 14.22 0.08 5.26
C PRO A 228 12.78 -0.42 5.14
N ILE A 229 12.64 -1.73 4.91
CA ILE A 229 11.40 -2.45 5.11
C ILE A 229 11.41 -3.05 6.52
N TYR A 230 10.54 -2.50 7.37
CA TYR A 230 10.23 -3.12 8.64
C TYR A 230 9.09 -4.10 8.48
N ARG A 231 9.30 -5.32 9.00
CA ARG A 231 8.28 -6.37 9.04
C ARG A 231 6.95 -5.90 9.62
N ASN A 232 6.99 -5.03 10.61
CA ASN A 232 5.78 -4.57 11.33
C ASN A 232 5.15 -3.30 10.74
N ASN A 233 5.79 -2.67 9.75
CA ASN A 233 5.28 -1.44 9.16
C ASN A 233 4.48 -1.75 7.89
N THR A 234 3.34 -2.42 8.02
CA THR A 234 2.45 -2.78 6.89
C THR A 234 1.00 -2.54 7.28
N LEU A 235 0.12 -2.28 6.29
CA LEU A 235 -1.21 -1.72 6.54
C LEU A 235 -2.15 -2.61 7.35
N GLU A 236 -1.90 -3.92 7.47
CA GLU A 236 -2.70 -4.83 8.29
C GLU A 236 -2.59 -4.57 9.79
N HIS A 237 -1.55 -3.86 10.23
CA HIS A 237 -1.44 -3.40 11.61
C HIS A 237 -2.27 -2.14 11.85
N SER A 238 -2.36 -1.26 10.84
CA SER A 238 -3.00 0.06 10.94
C SER A 238 -4.48 0.07 10.61
N TYR A 239 -4.95 -0.86 9.77
CA TYR A 239 -6.30 -0.81 9.21
C TYR A 239 -7.03 -2.16 9.29
N PHE A 240 -8.30 -2.12 9.69
CA PHE A 240 -9.10 -3.32 9.93
C PHE A 240 -9.33 -4.18 8.68
N ALA A 241 -9.61 -3.59 7.51
CA ALA A 241 -9.83 -4.38 6.29
C ALA A 241 -8.56 -5.15 5.89
N TYR A 242 -7.40 -4.50 5.96
CA TYR A 242 -6.11 -5.14 5.69
C TYR A 242 -5.76 -6.23 6.72
N ARG A 243 -6.16 -6.04 7.99
CA ARG A 243 -6.05 -7.08 9.04
C ARG A 243 -6.87 -8.30 8.72
N MET A 244 -8.14 -8.11 8.36
CA MET A 244 -9.03 -9.20 7.98
C MET A 244 -8.53 -9.91 6.73
N TYR A 245 -8.09 -9.15 5.72
CA TYR A 245 -7.48 -9.69 4.52
C TYR A 245 -6.25 -10.57 4.83
N TYR A 246 -5.30 -10.10 5.65
CA TYR A 246 -4.14 -10.90 6.08
C TYR A 246 -4.54 -12.20 6.80
N TRP A 247 -5.62 -12.16 7.59
CA TRP A 247 -6.10 -13.34 8.31
C TRP A 247 -6.77 -14.36 7.39
N LEU A 248 -7.52 -13.89 6.38
CA LEU A 248 -8.25 -14.73 5.43
C LEU A 248 -7.38 -15.36 4.33
N LEU A 249 -6.22 -14.78 4.02
CA LEU A 249 -5.19 -15.37 3.16
C LEU A 249 -4.52 -16.59 3.82
#